data_AF-A0AAV8EXA3-F1
#
_entry.id   AF-A0AAV8EXA3-F1
#
_cell.length_a   1.000
_cell.length_b   1.000
_cell.length_c   1.000
_cell.angle_alpha   90.00
_cell.angle_beta   90.00
_cell.angle_gamma   90.00
#
_symmetry.space_group_name_H-M   'P 1'
#
loop_
_entity.id
_entity.type
_entity.pdbx_description
1 polymer ?
#
loop_
_entity_poly.entity_id
_entity_poly.type
_entity_poly.pdbx_seq_one_letter_code
_entity_poly.pdbx_strand_id
1 'polypeptide(L)'
;MWFRDPFRHISFYPDMTIAADIFYGNPEDHNNNPNTGLVFAKPTRKNIEVMKYWREARKRFPTMHEQTVYDKIKYDLVSKFDLKVQYVSTEYWGNFYQPRKDFSKLSTFHACCLVGLEMKFALIKGVTEEWKMYKSINLKS
;
A
#
# COMPACT_ATOMS: atom_id res chain seq x y z
N MET A 1 -9.69 -2.89 -4.89
CA MET A 1 -10.20 -4.19 -5.40
C MET A 1 -9.34 -5.31 -4.86
N TRP A 2 -9.92 -6.47 -4.55
CA TRP A 2 -9.21 -7.64 -4.03
C TRP A 2 -9.44 -8.80 -5.02
N PHE A 3 -8.36 -9.44 -5.45
CA PHE A 3 -8.35 -10.54 -6.43
C PHE A 3 -7.93 -11.87 -5.81
N ARG A 4 -7.06 -11.80 -4.81
CA ARG A 4 -6.56 -12.93 -4.01
C ARG A 4 -6.47 -12.52 -2.56
N ASP A 5 -6.07 -13.47 -1.73
CA ASP A 5 -5.77 -13.25 -0.32
C ASP A 5 -4.54 -12.33 -0.14
N PRO A 6 -4.72 -11.06 0.29
CA PRO A 6 -3.62 -10.13 0.48
C PRO A 6 -2.74 -10.47 1.68
N PHE A 7 -3.25 -11.22 2.65
CA PHE A 7 -2.55 -11.46 3.91
C PHE A 7 -1.30 -12.33 3.72
N ARG A 8 -1.21 -13.07 2.61
CA ARG A 8 -0.03 -13.85 2.21
C ARG A 8 1.23 -13.01 1.98
N HIS A 9 1.07 -11.71 1.74
CA HIS A 9 2.17 -10.78 1.51
C HIS A 9 2.44 -9.88 2.72
N ILE A 10 1.75 -10.12 3.84
CA ILE A 10 1.95 -9.41 5.08
C ILE A 10 2.85 -10.26 5.97
N SER A 11 4.05 -9.74 6.26
CA SER A 11 4.96 -10.39 7.19
C SER A 11 4.62 -10.01 8.62
N PHE A 12 4.69 -10.99 9.52
CA PHE A 12 4.61 -10.75 10.95
C PHE A 12 5.98 -10.49 11.57
N TYR A 13 7.08 -10.54 10.83
CA TYR A 13 8.39 -10.20 11.38
C TYR A 13 8.57 -8.69 11.66
N PRO A 14 8.24 -7.77 10.73
CA PRO A 14 8.37 -6.33 10.97
C PRO A 14 7.34 -5.83 11.99
N ASP A 15 7.57 -4.62 12.49
CA ASP A 15 6.61 -3.92 13.33
C ASP A 15 5.39 -3.49 12.52
N MET A 16 5.63 -3.08 11.27
CA MET A 16 4.62 -2.62 10.33
C MET A 16 4.85 -3.17 8.93
N THR A 17 3.77 -3.47 8.21
CA THR A 17 3.76 -3.70 6.77
C THR A 17 2.87 -2.66 6.11
N ILE A 18 3.36 -2.03 5.04
CA ILE A 18 2.65 -0.98 4.31
C ILE A 18 2.75 -1.24 2.80
N ALA A 19 1.72 -0.93 2.02
CA ALA A 19 1.86 -1.02 0.56
C ALA A 19 2.81 0.06 0.02
N ALA A 20 3.20 -0.05 -1.25
CA ALA A 20 3.96 0.97 -1.94
C ALA A 20 3.22 1.48 -3.18
N ASP A 21 3.36 2.77 -3.49
CA ASP A 21 3.02 3.36 -4.78
C ASP A 21 4.14 3.13 -5.80
N ILE A 22 5.39 3.22 -5.33
CA ILE A 22 6.60 2.91 -6.09
C ILE A 22 7.46 1.98 -5.25
N PHE A 23 7.76 0.81 -5.82
CA PHE A 23 8.61 -0.20 -5.21
C PHE A 23 9.95 -0.31 -5.97
N TYR A 24 11.07 -0.14 -5.26
CA TYR A 24 12.42 -0.14 -5.84
C TYR A 24 13.14 -1.50 -5.72
N GLY A 25 12.45 -2.56 -5.29
CA GLY A 25 12.95 -3.93 -5.28
C GLY A 25 13.28 -4.47 -3.88
N ASN A 26 13.73 -3.62 -2.96
CA ASN A 26 14.01 -4.02 -1.57
C ASN A 26 12.82 -3.70 -0.65
N PRO A 27 12.16 -4.69 -0.02
CA PRO A 27 11.06 -4.49 0.92
C PRO A 27 11.40 -3.71 2.20
N GLU A 28 12.67 -3.63 2.59
CA GLU A 28 13.09 -2.92 3.81
C GLU A 28 13.65 -1.53 3.52
N ASP A 29 13.76 -1.16 2.23
CA ASP A 29 14.27 0.16 1.85
C ASP A 29 13.21 1.25 2.07
N HIS A 30 13.52 2.20 2.95
CA HIS A 30 12.65 3.33 3.21
C HIS A 30 12.55 4.32 2.05
N ASN A 31 13.37 4.20 0.99
CA ASN A 31 13.22 4.98 -0.23
C ASN A 31 11.95 4.61 -1.03
N ASN A 32 11.36 3.44 -0.78
CA ASN A 32 10.06 3.10 -1.35
C ASN A 32 9.01 4.18 -1.05
N ASN A 33 8.14 4.47 -2.03
CA ASN A 33 7.06 5.42 -1.83
C ASN A 33 5.88 4.68 -1.19
N PRO A 34 5.49 4.99 0.04
CA PRO A 34 4.46 4.26 0.77
C PRO A 34 3.07 4.51 0.17
N ASN A 35 2.21 3.51 0.27
CA ASN A 35 0.79 3.57 -0.03
C ASN A 35 -0.03 3.15 1.20
N THR A 36 -0.87 4.05 1.72
CA THR A 36 -1.66 3.78 2.94
C THR A 36 -2.97 3.03 2.69
N GLY A 37 -3.19 2.53 1.47
CA GLY A 37 -4.28 1.60 1.15
C GLY A 37 -4.12 0.22 1.79
N LEU A 38 -2.91 -0.12 2.24
CA LEU A 38 -2.66 -1.16 3.21
C LEU A 38 -1.74 -0.62 4.29
N VAL A 39 -2.17 -0.73 5.55
CA VAL A 39 -1.29 -0.61 6.70
C VAL A 39 -1.65 -1.75 7.65
N PHE A 40 -0.67 -2.58 7.96
CA PHE A 40 -0.76 -3.61 8.97
C PHE A 40 0.27 -3.33 10.07
N ALA A 41 -0.18 -3.31 11.32
CA ALA A 41 0.67 -3.11 12.47
C ALA A 41 0.20 -4.01 13.62
N LYS A 42 1.13 -4.68 14.30
CA LYS A 42 0.79 -5.43 15.51
C LYS A 42 0.37 -4.46 16.63
N PRO A 43 -0.56 -4.82 17.52
CA PRO A 43 -0.96 -3.97 18.65
C PRO A 43 0.05 -4.05 19.80
N THR A 44 1.32 -3.76 19.54
CA THR A 44 2.36 -3.66 20.56
C THR A 44 2.36 -2.26 21.16
N ARG A 45 2.91 -2.12 22.38
CA ARG A 45 3.10 -0.79 23.00
C ARG A 45 3.88 0.15 22.07
N LYS A 46 4.92 -0.35 21.41
CA LYS A 46 5.71 0.41 20.43
C LYS A 46 4.85 0.93 19.28
N ASN A 47 4.07 0.04 18.65
CA ASN A 47 3.26 0.40 17.48
C ASN A 47 2.11 1.35 17.85
N ILE A 48 1.55 1.23 19.05
CA ILE A 48 0.56 2.19 19.55
C ILE A 48 1.17 3.60 19.62
N GLU A 49 2.40 3.73 20.13
CA GLU A 49 3.09 5.03 20.17
C GLU A 49 3.47 5.55 18.78
N VAL A 50 3.87 4.67 17.86
CA VAL A 50 4.12 5.02 16.45
C VAL A 50 2.86 5.56 15.78
N MET A 51 1.71 4.89 15.95
CA MET A 51 0.44 5.35 15.38
C MET A 51 -0.02 6.68 15.98
N LYS A 52 0.22 6.92 17.29
CA LYS A 52 -0.01 8.23 17.92
C LYS A 52 0.91 9.30 17.33
N TYR A 53 2.20 9.03 17.19
CA TYR A 53 3.17 9.98 16.62
C TYR A 53 2.80 10.34 15.18
N TRP A 54 2.43 9.35 14.37
CA TRP A 54 1.99 9.59 12.99
C TRP A 54 0.71 10.43 12.94
N ARG A 55 -0.30 10.10 13.76
CA ARG A 55 -1.52 10.92 13.88
C ARG A 55 -1.21 12.36 14.31
N GLU A 56 -0.35 12.56 15.29
CA GLU A 56 0.02 13.89 15.77
C GLU A 56 0.83 14.68 14.72
N ALA A 57 1.62 14.00 13.88
CA ALA A 57 2.34 14.63 12.79
C ALA A 57 1.42 15.34 11.78
N ARG A 58 0.14 14.95 11.67
CA ARG A 58 -0.87 15.66 10.87
C ARG A 58 -0.94 17.15 11.18
N LYS A 59 -0.73 17.54 12.43
CA LYS A 59 -0.73 18.95 12.86
C LYS A 59 0.38 19.77 12.18
N ARG A 60 1.50 19.13 11.79
CA ARG A 60 2.59 19.74 11.03
C ARG A 60 2.31 19.84 9.53
N PHE A 61 1.29 19.12 9.03
CA PHE A 61 0.99 18.95 7.60
C PHE A 61 -0.52 19.02 7.32
N PRO A 62 -1.20 20.14 7.64
CA PRO A 62 -2.67 20.21 7.70
C PRO A 62 -3.38 19.94 6.37
N THR A 63 -2.74 20.20 5.22
CA THR A 63 -3.34 20.06 3.89
C THR A 63 -2.97 18.74 3.19
N MET A 64 -2.10 17.93 3.78
CA MET A 64 -1.60 16.71 3.14
C MET A 64 -2.50 15.52 3.45
N HIS A 65 -2.38 14.43 2.71
CA HIS A 65 -3.05 13.15 3.03
C HIS A 65 -2.17 12.26 3.91
N GLU A 66 -2.77 11.27 4.59
CA GLU A 66 -2.06 10.39 5.56
C GLU A 66 -0.80 9.76 4.97
N GLN A 67 -0.87 9.30 3.72
CA GLN A 67 0.26 8.75 2.98
C GLN A 67 1.42 9.72 2.84
N THR A 68 1.15 10.95 2.43
CA THR A 68 2.17 11.99 2.30
C THR A 68 2.77 12.34 3.66
N VAL A 69 1.95 12.35 4.71
CA VAL A 69 2.43 12.62 6.07
C VAL A 69 3.34 11.49 6.55
N TYR A 70 2.95 10.23 6.35
CA TYR A 70 3.80 9.08 6.66
C TYR A 70 5.14 9.17 5.92
N ASP A 71 5.10 9.44 4.61
CA ASP A 71 6.30 9.54 3.79
C ASP A 71 7.27 10.62 4.28
N LYS A 72 6.74 11.76 4.75
CA LYS A 72 7.55 12.84 5.34
C LYS A 72 8.18 12.50 6.69
N ILE A 73 7.61 11.57 7.45
CA ILE A 73 8.07 11.24 8.80
C ILE A 73 8.65 9.84 8.93
N LYS A 74 8.69 9.03 7.87
CA LYS A 74 9.13 7.63 7.93
C LYS A 74 10.53 7.48 8.54
N TYR A 75 11.44 8.41 8.26
CA TYR A 75 12.78 8.43 8.86
C TYR A 75 12.77 8.88 10.33
N ASP A 76 11.86 9.76 10.74
CA ASP A 76 11.63 10.05 12.17
C ASP A 76 11.13 8.79 12.88
N LEU A 77 10.22 8.03 12.26
CA LEU A 77 9.65 6.82 12.86
C LEU A 77 10.72 5.76 13.07
N VAL A 78 11.58 5.53 12.08
CA VAL A 78 12.71 4.61 12.16
C VAL A 78 13.68 5.05 13.26
N SER A 79 14.12 6.31 13.25
CA SER A 79 15.12 6.81 14.19
C SER A 79 14.61 6.91 15.63
N LYS A 80 13.35 7.29 15.86
CA LYS A 80 12.80 7.49 17.21
C LYS A 80 12.31 6.21 17.87
N PHE A 81 11.81 5.26 17.07
CA PHE A 81 11.15 4.07 17.60
C PHE A 81 11.87 2.77 17.26
N ASP A 82 12.97 2.80 16.50
CA ASP A 82 13.55 1.60 15.90
C ASP A 82 12.47 0.79 15.17
N LEU A 83 11.73 1.50 14.31
CA LEU A 83 10.58 0.95 13.60
C LEU A 83 11.04 0.13 12.40
N LYS A 84 10.78 -1.18 12.43
CA LYS A 84 11.00 -2.07 11.28
C LYS A 84 9.76 -2.05 10.39
N VAL A 85 9.91 -1.55 9.18
CA VAL A 85 8.83 -1.46 8.19
C VAL A 85 9.16 -2.35 7.00
N GLN A 86 8.17 -3.10 6.54
CA GLN A 86 8.24 -3.78 5.26
C GLN A 86 7.25 -3.17 4.26
N TYR A 87 7.73 -2.90 3.06
CA TYR A 87 6.95 -2.40 1.94
C TYR A 87 6.47 -3.56 1.07
N VAL A 88 5.17 -3.63 0.79
CA VAL A 88 4.59 -4.64 -0.12
C VAL A 88 4.83 -4.20 -1.56
N SER A 89 5.42 -5.11 -2.35
CA SER A 89 5.69 -4.90 -3.77
C SER A 89 4.43 -4.53 -4.56
N THR A 90 4.60 -3.64 -5.54
CA THR A 90 3.55 -3.26 -6.49
C THR A 90 3.14 -4.41 -7.41
N GLU A 91 3.89 -5.52 -7.46
CA GLU A 91 3.46 -6.77 -8.10
C GLU A 91 2.23 -7.39 -7.41
N TYR A 92 2.13 -7.27 -6.08
CA TYR A 92 1.04 -7.81 -5.29
C TYR A 92 0.00 -6.75 -4.93
N TRP A 93 0.44 -5.50 -4.75
CA TRP A 93 -0.39 -4.35 -4.39
C TRP A 93 -0.35 -3.29 -5.48
N GLY A 94 -1.10 -3.52 -6.56
CA GLY A 94 -1.10 -2.64 -7.73
C GLY A 94 -1.82 -1.31 -7.45
N ASN A 95 -1.48 -0.30 -8.24
CA ASN A 95 -2.08 1.02 -8.19
C ASN A 95 -1.98 1.69 -9.57
N PHE A 96 -2.54 2.89 -9.73
CA PHE A 96 -2.47 3.63 -10.99
C PHE A 96 -1.17 4.44 -11.19
N TYR A 97 -0.29 4.51 -10.19
CA TYR A 97 1.04 5.12 -10.30
C TYR A 97 2.01 4.23 -11.08
N GLN A 98 2.01 2.93 -10.78
CA GLN A 98 2.70 1.88 -11.53
C GLN A 98 1.66 0.91 -12.13
N PRO A 99 0.99 1.25 -13.25
CA PRO A 99 -0.23 0.57 -13.71
C PRO A 99 0.00 -0.84 -14.32
N ARG A 100 1.19 -1.42 -14.17
CA ARG A 100 1.48 -2.78 -14.59
C ARG A 100 0.64 -3.74 -13.76
N LYS A 101 -0.17 -4.57 -14.43
CA LYS A 101 -1.10 -5.51 -13.81
C LYS A 101 -0.78 -6.91 -14.29
N ASP A 102 -0.01 -7.65 -13.50
CA ASP A 102 0.12 -9.09 -13.66
C ASP A 102 -0.94 -9.78 -12.80
N PHE A 103 -2.10 -10.06 -13.41
CA PHE A 103 -3.20 -10.72 -12.72
C PHE A 103 -2.86 -12.14 -12.26
N SER A 104 -1.71 -12.75 -12.60
CA SER A 104 -1.29 -14.03 -12.02
C SER A 104 -0.76 -13.86 -10.58
N LYS A 105 -0.16 -12.71 -10.27
CA LYS A 105 0.43 -12.37 -8.97
C LYS A 105 -0.44 -11.42 -8.13
N LEU A 106 -1.14 -10.50 -8.79
CA LEU A 106 -1.83 -9.38 -8.15
C LEU A 106 -2.84 -9.85 -7.09
N SER A 107 -2.71 -9.33 -5.87
CA SER A 107 -3.63 -9.63 -4.77
C SER A 107 -4.65 -8.51 -4.59
N THR A 108 -4.22 -7.26 -4.71
CA THR A 108 -5.10 -6.09 -4.60
C THR A 108 -4.73 -5.03 -5.62
N PHE A 109 -5.69 -4.15 -5.91
CA PHE A 109 -5.45 -2.96 -6.70
C PHE A 109 -6.15 -1.76 -6.08
N HIS A 110 -5.36 -0.73 -5.75
CA HIS A 110 -5.80 0.45 -5.03
C HIS A 110 -5.87 1.68 -5.94
N ALA A 111 -7.03 2.33 -5.99
CA ALA A 111 -7.26 3.53 -6.79
C ALA A 111 -6.85 4.82 -6.05
N CYS A 112 -5.58 4.92 -5.63
CA CYS A 112 -5.15 5.96 -4.68
C CYS A 112 -4.68 7.29 -5.28
N CYS A 113 -4.31 7.32 -6.57
CA CYS A 113 -3.63 8.48 -7.18
C CYS A 113 -4.50 9.30 -8.15
N LEU A 114 -5.81 9.06 -8.18
CA LEU A 114 -6.71 9.69 -9.15
C LEU A 114 -7.52 10.80 -8.49
N VAL A 115 -7.70 11.91 -9.20
CA VAL A 115 -8.58 13.02 -8.79
C VAL A 115 -9.93 12.85 -9.49
N GLY A 116 -11.01 13.02 -8.74
CA GLY A 116 -12.38 12.92 -9.25
C GLY A 116 -12.98 11.51 -9.16
N LEU A 117 -14.27 11.47 -8.82
CA LEU A 117 -15.01 10.21 -8.64
C LEU A 117 -15.23 9.48 -9.97
N GLU A 118 -15.55 10.22 -11.04
CA GLU A 118 -15.83 9.64 -12.36
C GLU A 118 -14.63 8.88 -12.92
N MET A 119 -13.45 9.49 -12.86
CA MET A 119 -12.20 8.87 -13.30
C MET A 119 -11.88 7.62 -12.48
N LYS A 120 -12.06 7.68 -11.15
CA LYS A 120 -11.91 6.51 -10.27
C LYS A 120 -12.86 5.39 -10.67
N PHE A 121 -14.14 5.72 -10.91
CA PHE A 121 -15.16 4.74 -11.26
C PHE A 121 -14.86 4.07 -12.61
N ALA A 122 -14.56 4.87 -13.64
CA ALA A 122 -14.23 4.36 -14.98
C ALA A 122 -13.03 3.41 -14.95
N LEU A 123 -11.95 3.78 -14.25
CA LEU A 123 -10.74 2.96 -14.19
C LEU A 123 -10.93 1.70 -13.33
N ILE A 124 -11.68 1.77 -12.21
CA ILE A 124 -12.04 0.58 -11.42
C ILE A 124 -12.90 -0.38 -12.25
N LYS A 125 -13.83 0.13 -13.06
CA LYS A 125 -14.64 -0.69 -13.98
C LYS A 125 -13.76 -1.41 -15.00
N GLY A 126 -12.81 -0.71 -15.62
CA GLY A 126 -11.85 -1.31 -16.56
C GLY A 126 -11.03 -2.43 -15.91
N VAL A 127 -10.44 -2.18 -14.74
CA VAL A 127 -9.68 -3.21 -13.99
C VAL A 127 -10.57 -4.42 -13.63
N THR A 128 -11.86 -4.20 -13.36
CA THR A 128 -12.82 -5.28 -13.10
C THR A 128 -13.09 -6.12 -14.35
N GLU A 129 -13.22 -5.51 -15.51
CA GLU A 129 -13.43 -6.18 -16.79
C GLU A 129 -12.19 -7.00 -17.20
N GLU A 130 -10.99 -6.43 -17.07
CA GLU A 130 -9.72 -7.14 -17.30
C GLU A 130 -9.59 -8.38 -16.40
N TRP A 131 -9.95 -8.26 -15.11
CA TRP A 131 -9.93 -9.39 -14.18
C TRP A 131 -10.92 -10.49 -14.58
N LYS A 132 -12.14 -10.13 -15.01
CA LYS A 132 -13.13 -11.10 -15.50
C LYS A 132 -12.60 -11.84 -16.73
N MET A 133 -11.98 -11.11 -17.66
CA MET A 133 -11.35 -11.69 -18.85
C MET A 133 -10.23 -12.66 -18.46
N TYR A 134 -9.31 -12.25 -17.58
CA TYR A 134 -8.24 -13.12 -17.06
C TYR A 134 -8.81 -14.43 -16.47
N LYS A 135 -9.82 -14.35 -15.62
CA LYS A 135 -10.48 -15.54 -15.06
C LYS A 135 -11.13 -16.41 -16.13
N SER A 136 -11.77 -15.81 -17.13
CA SER A 136 -12.45 -16.55 -18.20
C SER A 136 -11.49 -17.38 -19.07
N ILE A 137 -10.26 -16.90 -19.24
CA ILE A 137 -9.22 -17.57 -20.03
C ILE A 137 -8.54 -18.65 -19.18
N ASN A 138 -8.24 -18.37 -17.91
CA ASN A 138 -7.44 -19.25 -17.04
C ASN A 138 -8.25 -20.23 -16.18
N LEU A 139 -9.59 -20.13 -16.15
CA LEU A 139 -10.47 -21.13 -15.50
C LEU A 139 -11.08 -22.13 -16.50
N LYS A 140 -10.77 -21.97 -17.80
CA LYS A 140 -11.20 -22.89 -18.87
C LYS A 140 -10.11 -23.88 -19.29
N SER A 141 -8.98 -23.88 -18.58
CA SER A 141 -7.84 -24.79 -18.71
C SER A 141 -7.73 -25.65 -17.47
#